data_AF-A0A924UC31-F1
#
_entry.id   AF-A0A924UC31-F1
#
_cell.length_a   1.000
_cell.length_b   1.000
_cell.length_c   1.000
_cell.angle_alpha   90.00
_cell.angle_beta   90.00
_cell.angle_gamma   90.00
#
_symmetry.space_group_name_H-M   'P 1'
#
loop_
_entity.id
_entity.type
_entity.pdbx_description
1 polymer ?
#
loop_
_entity_poly.entity_id
_entity_poly.type
_entity_poly.pdbx_seq_one_letter_code
_entity_poly.pdbx_strand_id
1 'polypeptide(L)'
;KLVRDTVAKGGRILFVGTKRQAQKSIAEGAEKCAQYYMNHRWLGGTLTNWKTISNSIQRLKQIDEIMSHGAEGLTKKERLIMEREQGKLQASLGGIREMGGVPDLLFVIDVGKESLAILEAQKLGIPVIGIVDTNCSPKGVDYVIPGNDDAARAISMYCDLISRAALDGMTAQMGAAGIDLGSLDVAPVEEAIEA
;
A
#
# COMPACT_ATOMS: atom_id res chain seq x y z
N LYS A 1 -15.19 9.53 -4.87
CA LYS A 1 -16.38 8.80 -4.35
C LYS A 1 -16.02 7.33 -4.16
N LEU A 2 -15.74 6.57 -5.23
CA LEU A 2 -15.32 5.16 -5.13
C LEU A 2 -14.29 4.86 -4.02
N VAL A 3 -13.15 5.54 -4.03
CA VAL A 3 -12.09 5.40 -2.99
C VAL A 3 -12.64 5.55 -1.57
N ARG A 4 -13.37 6.65 -1.32
CA ARG A 4 -14.01 6.95 -0.03
C ARG A 4 -14.99 5.84 0.37
N ASP A 5 -15.85 5.42 -0.56
CA ASP A 5 -16.91 4.44 -0.30
C ASP A 5 -16.33 3.04 -0.04
N THR A 6 -15.24 2.67 -0.73
CA THR A 6 -14.51 1.42 -0.48
C THR A 6 -13.93 1.40 0.93
N VAL A 7 -13.22 2.46 1.33
CA VAL A 7 -12.63 2.52 2.68
C VAL A 7 -13.70 2.65 3.75
N ALA A 8 -14.79 3.38 3.50
CA ALA A 8 -15.90 3.49 4.45
C ALA A 8 -16.55 2.14 4.80
N LYS A 9 -16.46 1.16 3.90
CA LYS A 9 -16.92 -0.23 4.10
C LYS A 9 -15.87 -1.12 4.78
N GLY A 10 -14.71 -0.58 5.14
CA GLY A 10 -13.54 -1.34 5.63
C GLY A 10 -12.74 -2.01 4.53
N GLY A 11 -12.93 -1.62 3.26
CA GLY A 11 -12.19 -2.16 2.14
C GLY A 11 -10.74 -1.65 2.08
N ARG A 12 -9.86 -2.49 1.54
CA ARG A 12 -8.41 -2.24 1.46
C ARG A 12 -8.02 -1.70 0.09
N ILE A 13 -7.18 -0.67 0.08
CA ILE A 13 -6.63 -0.08 -1.14
C ILE A 13 -5.17 -0.48 -1.27
N LEU A 14 -4.79 -0.93 -2.46
CA LEU A 14 -3.39 -1.18 -2.81
C LEU A 14 -2.90 -0.13 -3.81
N PHE A 15 -1.91 0.65 -3.38
CA PHE A 15 -1.22 1.63 -4.23
C PHE A 15 -0.08 0.93 -4.97
N VAL A 16 -0.06 1.00 -6.29
CA VAL A 16 0.92 0.31 -7.13
C VAL A 16 1.63 1.33 -8.04
N GLY A 17 2.95 1.33 -7.98
CA GLY A 17 3.78 2.14 -8.86
C GLY A 17 5.26 1.84 -8.66
N THR A 18 5.85 1.12 -9.60
CA THR A 18 7.24 0.63 -9.56
C THR A 18 8.23 1.56 -10.25
N LYS A 19 7.72 2.55 -10.99
CA LYS A 19 8.50 3.61 -11.64
C LYS A 19 9.30 4.40 -10.60
N ARG A 20 10.57 4.70 -10.89
CA ARG A 20 11.50 5.35 -9.95
C ARG A 20 10.93 6.66 -9.37
N GLN A 21 10.25 7.45 -10.21
CA GLN A 21 9.61 8.71 -9.85
C GLN A 21 8.39 8.52 -8.94
N ALA A 22 7.74 7.35 -8.99
CA ALA A 22 6.53 7.04 -8.23
C ALA A 22 6.83 6.38 -6.88
N GLN A 23 7.97 5.70 -6.72
CA GLN A 23 8.19 4.78 -5.60
C GLN A 23 8.02 5.43 -4.23
N LYS A 24 8.58 6.64 -4.08
CA LYS A 24 8.51 7.41 -2.82
C LYS A 24 7.09 7.91 -2.57
N SER A 25 6.48 8.57 -3.56
CA SER A 25 5.13 9.13 -3.45
C SER A 25 4.05 8.08 -3.19
N ILE A 26 4.20 6.89 -3.76
CA ILE A 26 3.29 5.75 -3.55
C ILE A 26 3.37 5.27 -2.09
N ALA A 27 4.58 5.06 -1.56
CA ALA A 27 4.78 4.63 -0.18
C ALA A 27 4.25 5.68 0.80
N GLU A 28 4.67 6.94 0.65
CA GLU A 28 4.24 8.04 1.53
C GLU A 28 2.72 8.26 1.50
N GLY A 29 2.09 8.16 0.32
CA GLY A 29 0.63 8.30 0.20
C GLY A 29 -0.12 7.18 0.92
N ALA A 30 0.28 5.93 0.68
CA ALA A 30 -0.35 4.78 1.32
C ALA A 30 -0.16 4.80 2.85
N GLU A 31 1.05 5.10 3.33
CA GLU A 31 1.35 5.21 4.76
C GLU A 31 0.52 6.30 5.45
N LYS A 32 0.36 7.47 4.81
CA LYS A 32 -0.48 8.56 5.34
C LYS A 32 -1.94 8.18 5.58
N CYS A 33 -2.47 7.25 4.79
CA CYS A 33 -3.86 6.79 4.93
C CYS A 33 -3.97 5.38 5.53
N ALA A 34 -2.88 4.86 6.10
CA ALA A 34 -2.78 3.50 6.65
C ALA A 34 -3.28 2.42 5.66
N GLN A 35 -3.01 2.61 4.37
CA GLN A 35 -3.27 1.65 3.31
C GLN A 35 -1.98 1.01 2.82
N TYR A 36 -2.10 0.05 1.91
CA TYR A 36 -0.99 -0.80 1.48
C TYR A 36 -0.39 -0.33 0.17
N TYR A 37 0.87 -0.68 -0.06
CA TYR A 37 1.56 -0.29 -1.29
C TYR A 37 2.54 -1.33 -1.82
N MET A 38 2.78 -1.25 -3.12
CA MET A 38 3.87 -1.93 -3.82
C MET A 38 4.58 -0.94 -4.73
N ASN A 39 5.78 -0.54 -4.33
CA ASN A 39 6.51 0.55 -4.96
C ASN A 39 7.83 0.13 -5.63
N HIS A 40 8.27 -1.12 -5.47
CA HIS A 40 9.54 -1.57 -6.05
C HIS A 40 9.36 -2.46 -7.28
N ARG A 41 8.71 -3.61 -7.14
CA ARG A 41 8.48 -4.55 -8.24
C ARG A 41 7.19 -5.32 -8.01
N TRP A 42 6.38 -5.44 -9.06
CA TRP A 42 5.26 -6.36 -9.09
C TRP A 42 5.75 -7.80 -9.30
N LEU A 43 5.41 -8.70 -8.38
CA LEU A 43 5.67 -10.12 -8.54
C LEU A 43 4.46 -10.75 -9.26
N GLY A 44 4.70 -11.46 -10.35
CA GLY A 44 3.61 -12.17 -11.04
C GLY A 44 2.93 -13.16 -10.09
N GLY A 45 1.60 -13.14 -10.06
CA GLY A 45 0.80 -13.92 -9.12
C GLY A 45 0.59 -13.25 -7.77
N THR A 46 0.88 -11.94 -7.64
CA THR A 46 0.68 -11.22 -6.39
C THR A 46 -0.77 -11.32 -5.91
N LEU A 47 -1.73 -11.14 -6.81
CA LEU A 47 -3.15 -11.21 -6.46
C LEU A 47 -3.71 -12.62 -6.70
N THR A 48 -3.40 -13.22 -7.86
CA THR A 48 -4.00 -14.49 -8.28
C THR A 48 -3.48 -15.70 -7.50
N ASN A 49 -2.29 -15.59 -6.89
CA ASN A 49 -1.70 -16.62 -6.04
C ASN A 49 -1.30 -16.06 -4.67
N TRP A 50 -2.26 -15.45 -3.99
CA TRP A 50 -2.08 -14.83 -2.67
C TRP A 50 -1.47 -15.79 -1.64
N LYS A 51 -1.79 -17.09 -1.69
CA LYS A 51 -1.25 -18.09 -0.75
C LYS A 51 0.29 -18.14 -0.80
N THR A 52 0.87 -18.13 -1.99
CA THR A 52 2.34 -18.12 -2.14
C THR A 52 2.95 -16.80 -1.67
N ILE A 53 2.29 -15.67 -1.93
CA ILE A 53 2.75 -14.36 -1.46
C ILE A 53 2.70 -14.29 0.07
N SER A 54 1.62 -14.78 0.67
CA SER A 54 1.45 -14.85 2.12
C SER A 54 2.57 -15.69 2.76
N ASN A 55 2.97 -16.80 2.13
CA ASN A 55 4.11 -17.60 2.62
C ASN A 55 5.42 -16.80 2.54
N SER A 56 5.64 -16.03 1.47
CA SER A 56 6.82 -15.14 1.35
C SER A 56 6.81 -14.01 2.39
N ILE A 57 5.64 -13.47 2.73
CA ILE A 57 5.49 -12.50 3.82
C ILE A 57 5.78 -13.15 5.17
N GLN A 58 5.31 -14.37 5.42
CA GLN A 58 5.64 -15.12 6.64
C GLN A 58 7.15 -15.38 6.74
N ARG A 59 7.79 -15.74 5.62
CA ARG A 59 9.25 -15.90 5.55
C ARG A 59 9.98 -14.61 5.91
N LEU A 60 9.52 -13.47 5.40
CA LEU A 60 10.06 -12.16 5.78
C LEU A 60 9.93 -11.91 7.29
N LYS A 61 8.74 -12.15 7.88
CA LYS A 61 8.52 -12.01 9.32
C LYS A 61 9.46 -12.90 10.16
N GLN A 62 9.68 -14.14 9.73
CA GLN A 62 10.62 -15.07 10.38
C GLN A 62 12.07 -14.59 10.29
N ILE A 63 12.51 -14.08 9.14
CA ILE A 63 13.87 -13.55 8.99
C ILE A 63 14.06 -12.34 9.91
N ASP A 64 13.08 -11.43 9.98
CA ASP A 64 13.15 -10.28 10.88
C ASP A 64 13.27 -10.70 12.35
N GLU A 65 12.50 -11.71 12.77
CA GLU A 65 12.55 -12.24 14.13
C GLU A 65 13.94 -12.81 14.45
N ILE A 66 14.48 -13.67 13.59
CA ILE A 66 15.83 -14.25 13.74
C ILE A 66 16.90 -13.15 13.82
N MET A 67 16.79 -12.14 12.95
CA MET A 67 17.74 -11.02 12.91
C MET A 67 17.62 -10.12 14.14
N SER A 68 16.41 -9.97 14.71
CA SER A 68 16.17 -9.18 15.93
C SER A 68 16.75 -9.85 17.18
N HIS A 69 16.74 -11.19 17.23
CA HIS A 69 17.34 -11.99 18.32
C HIS A 69 18.86 -12.14 18.20
N GLY A 70 19.52 -11.31 17.39
CA GLY A 70 20.99 -11.29 17.27
C GLY A 70 21.58 -12.36 16.37
N ALA A 71 20.74 -13.20 15.73
CA ALA A 71 21.18 -14.23 14.80
C ALA A 71 22.24 -15.19 15.40
N GLU A 72 22.09 -15.53 16.67
CA GLU A 72 23.03 -16.42 17.39
C GLU A 72 23.11 -17.79 16.72
N GLY A 73 24.33 -18.32 16.55
CA GLY A 73 24.58 -19.61 15.91
C GLY A 73 24.76 -19.57 14.38
N LEU A 74 24.56 -18.40 13.74
CA LEU A 74 24.79 -18.25 12.30
C LEU A 74 26.23 -17.84 11.98
N THR A 75 26.79 -18.44 10.94
CA THR A 75 28.09 -17.99 10.40
C THR A 75 27.94 -16.62 9.74
N LYS A 76 29.04 -15.86 9.63
CA LYS A 76 29.05 -14.56 8.93
C LYS A 76 28.50 -14.66 7.50
N LYS A 77 28.74 -15.78 6.83
CA LYS A 77 28.25 -16.04 5.47
C LYS A 77 26.73 -16.22 5.44
N GLU A 78 26.18 -17.02 6.35
CA GLU A 78 24.74 -17.26 6.45
C GLU A 78 23.99 -15.99 6.85
N ARG A 79 24.52 -15.23 7.81
CA ARG A 79 23.99 -13.92 8.18
C ARG A 79 23.91 -12.98 6.98
N LEU A 80 24.99 -12.88 6.20
CA LEU A 80 25.00 -12.02 5.00
C LEU A 80 23.99 -12.47 3.94
N ILE A 81 23.77 -13.78 3.78
CA ILE A 81 22.76 -14.32 2.86
C ILE A 81 21.36 -13.93 3.35
N MET A 82 21.09 -14.06 4.64
CA MET A 82 19.80 -13.67 5.24
C MET A 82 19.55 -12.17 5.15
N GLU A 83 20.54 -11.32 5.43
CA GLU A 83 20.41 -9.86 5.27
C GLU A 83 20.05 -9.47 3.82
N ARG A 84 20.66 -10.14 2.83
CA ARG A 84 20.33 -9.93 1.42
C ARG A 84 18.94 -10.43 1.05
N GLU A 85 18.51 -11.56 1.61
CA GLU A 85 17.15 -12.10 1.42
C GLU A 85 16.12 -11.15 2.03
N GLN A 86 16.33 -10.73 3.27
CA GLN A 86 15.53 -9.77 4.01
C GLN A 86 15.37 -8.47 3.22
N GLY A 87 16.47 -7.86 2.76
CA GLY A 87 16.42 -6.61 2.00
C GLY A 87 15.61 -6.72 0.71
N LYS A 88 15.72 -7.85 -0.02
CA LYS A 88 14.94 -8.09 -1.24
C LYS A 88 13.45 -8.27 -0.96
N LEU A 89 13.12 -9.05 0.08
CA LEU A 89 11.74 -9.30 0.48
C LEU A 89 11.10 -8.04 1.04
N GLN A 90 11.80 -7.30 1.91
CA GLN A 90 11.33 -6.05 2.49
C GLN A 90 11.04 -5.00 1.41
N ALA A 91 11.95 -4.84 0.44
CA ALA A 91 11.75 -3.91 -0.67
C ALA A 91 10.52 -4.24 -1.53
N SER A 92 10.18 -5.53 -1.68
CA SER A 92 9.09 -5.96 -2.58
C SER A 92 7.75 -6.16 -1.88
N LEU A 93 7.77 -6.62 -0.62
CA LEU A 93 6.59 -7.08 0.12
C LEU A 93 6.33 -6.24 1.38
N GLY A 94 7.22 -5.32 1.77
CA GLY A 94 7.08 -4.55 2.99
C GLY A 94 5.76 -3.80 3.09
N GLY A 95 5.33 -3.16 1.99
CA GLY A 95 4.09 -2.38 1.95
C GLY A 95 2.79 -3.21 1.94
N ILE A 96 2.87 -4.54 1.76
CA ILE A 96 1.71 -5.46 1.84
C ILE A 96 1.82 -6.44 3.01
N ARG A 97 2.84 -6.30 3.85
CA ARG A 97 3.16 -7.20 4.96
C ARG A 97 1.99 -7.40 5.93
N GLU A 98 1.24 -6.34 6.20
CA GLU A 98 0.13 -6.35 7.15
C GLU A 98 -1.26 -6.37 6.47
N MET A 99 -1.33 -6.60 5.15
CA MET A 99 -2.58 -6.55 4.39
C MET A 99 -3.54 -7.70 4.71
N GLY A 100 -3.02 -8.88 5.06
CA GLY A 100 -3.79 -10.05 5.50
C GLY A 100 -4.70 -10.71 4.44
N GLY A 101 -4.82 -10.14 3.24
CA GLY A 101 -5.69 -10.66 2.17
C GLY A 101 -5.51 -9.86 0.88
N VAL A 102 -6.29 -10.20 -0.15
CA VAL A 102 -6.31 -9.42 -1.40
C VAL A 102 -7.01 -8.06 -1.18
N PRO A 103 -6.61 -7.01 -1.91
CA PRO A 103 -7.23 -5.69 -1.83
C PRO A 103 -8.60 -5.66 -2.52
N ASP A 104 -9.42 -4.70 -2.12
CA ASP A 104 -10.75 -4.44 -2.69
C ASP A 104 -10.71 -3.40 -3.82
N LEU A 105 -9.62 -2.63 -3.91
CA LEU A 105 -9.40 -1.61 -4.93
C LEU A 105 -7.91 -1.44 -5.22
N LEU A 106 -7.56 -1.34 -6.49
CA LEU A 106 -6.19 -0.98 -6.91
C LEU A 106 -6.14 0.48 -7.38
N PHE A 107 -5.10 1.18 -6.96
CA PHE A 107 -4.70 2.46 -7.52
C PHE A 107 -3.32 2.32 -8.18
N VAL A 108 -3.27 2.51 -9.50
CA VAL A 108 -2.09 2.23 -10.32
C VAL A 108 -1.58 3.52 -10.97
N ILE A 109 -0.28 3.76 -10.86
CA ILE A 109 0.44 4.80 -11.60
C ILE A 109 1.26 4.12 -12.70
N ASP A 110 1.17 4.64 -13.92
CA ASP A 110 1.79 4.09 -15.16
C ASP A 110 1.18 2.74 -15.56
N VAL A 111 0.01 2.78 -16.22
CA VAL A 111 -0.71 1.55 -16.61
C VAL A 111 0.06 0.69 -17.61
N GLY A 112 0.97 1.28 -18.38
CA GLY A 112 1.79 0.56 -19.34
C GLY A 112 2.79 -0.37 -18.64
N LYS A 113 3.52 0.18 -17.67
CA LYS A 113 4.54 -0.57 -16.92
C LYS A 113 3.92 -1.54 -15.90
N GLU A 114 2.73 -1.25 -15.38
CA GLU A 114 2.03 -2.04 -14.36
C GLU A 114 0.97 -2.98 -14.96
N SER A 115 1.03 -3.26 -16.26
CA SER A 115 0.07 -4.10 -17.00
C SER A 115 -0.19 -5.48 -16.38
N LEU A 116 0.81 -6.12 -15.76
CA LEU A 116 0.62 -7.40 -15.06
C LEU A 116 -0.30 -7.28 -13.85
N ALA A 117 -0.20 -6.20 -13.08
CA ALA A 117 -1.06 -5.96 -11.92
C ALA A 117 -2.51 -5.77 -12.36
N ILE A 118 -2.72 -5.02 -13.45
CA ILE A 118 -4.03 -4.77 -14.05
C ILE A 118 -4.66 -6.07 -14.54
N LEU A 119 -3.89 -6.92 -15.24
CA LEU A 119 -4.36 -8.21 -15.73
C LEU A 119 -4.76 -9.17 -14.60
N GLU A 120 -4.01 -9.17 -13.50
CA GLU A 120 -4.34 -9.98 -12.32
C GLU A 120 -5.59 -9.48 -11.61
N ALA A 121 -5.72 -8.16 -11.43
CA ALA A 121 -6.89 -7.53 -10.83
C ALA A 121 -8.16 -7.81 -11.65
N GLN A 122 -8.07 -7.68 -12.97
CA GLN A 122 -9.17 -7.98 -13.89
C GLN A 122 -9.63 -9.44 -13.79
N LYS A 123 -8.71 -10.40 -13.63
CA LYS A 123 -9.05 -11.82 -13.46
C LYS A 123 -9.83 -12.10 -12.17
N LEU A 124 -9.56 -11.34 -11.11
CA LEU A 124 -10.23 -11.46 -9.83
C LEU A 124 -11.46 -10.55 -9.70
N GLY A 125 -11.72 -9.68 -10.68
CA GLY A 125 -12.79 -8.70 -10.63
C GLY A 125 -12.54 -7.56 -9.63
N ILE A 126 -11.28 -7.30 -9.29
CA ILE A 126 -10.92 -6.18 -8.42
C ILE A 126 -10.89 -4.90 -9.26
N PRO A 127 -11.66 -3.85 -8.90
CA PRO A 127 -11.69 -2.61 -9.65
C PRO A 127 -10.34 -1.90 -9.65
N VAL A 128 -9.98 -1.30 -10.79
CA VAL A 128 -8.70 -0.60 -10.99
C VAL A 128 -8.94 0.88 -11.31
N ILE A 129 -8.30 1.75 -10.52
CA ILE A 129 -8.11 3.17 -10.84
C ILE A 129 -6.71 3.33 -11.41
N GLY A 130 -6.59 3.90 -12.60
CA GLY A 130 -5.31 4.05 -13.29
C GLY A 130 -5.06 5.47 -13.76
N ILE A 131 -3.86 6.00 -13.51
CA ILE A 131 -3.36 7.20 -14.19
C ILE A 131 -2.88 6.79 -15.59
N VAL A 132 -3.48 7.36 -16.62
CA VAL A 132 -3.18 7.03 -18.03
C VAL A 132 -2.60 8.24 -18.73
N ASP A 133 -1.36 8.12 -19.19
CA ASP A 133 -0.73 9.08 -20.09
C ASP A 133 -1.04 8.74 -21.57
N THR A 134 -0.78 9.69 -22.46
CA THR A 134 -1.04 9.67 -23.90
C THR A 134 -0.43 8.48 -24.65
N ASN A 135 0.65 7.90 -24.14
CA ASN A 135 1.35 6.76 -24.73
C ASN A 135 0.83 5.40 -24.23
N CYS A 136 -0.15 5.38 -23.32
CA CYS A 136 -0.65 4.17 -22.69
C CYS A 136 -2.10 3.87 -23.09
N SER A 137 -2.43 2.58 -23.22
CA SER A 137 -3.81 2.16 -23.46
C SER A 137 -4.58 2.10 -22.13
N PRO A 138 -5.81 2.67 -22.05
CA PRO A 138 -6.65 2.56 -20.86
C PRO A 138 -7.31 1.17 -20.70
N LYS A 139 -6.97 0.19 -21.54
CA LYS A 139 -7.62 -1.12 -21.55
C LYS A 139 -7.37 -1.88 -20.24
N GLY A 140 -8.45 -2.36 -19.63
CA GLY A 140 -8.41 -3.11 -18.36
C GLY A 140 -8.44 -2.21 -17.11
N VAL A 141 -8.48 -0.88 -17.29
CA VAL A 141 -8.67 0.09 -16.21
C VAL A 141 -10.14 0.45 -16.15
N ASP A 142 -10.78 0.26 -15.00
CA ASP A 142 -12.20 0.58 -14.82
C ASP A 142 -12.42 2.09 -14.66
N TYR A 143 -11.51 2.76 -13.96
CA TYR A 143 -11.59 4.20 -13.68
C TYR A 143 -10.31 4.89 -14.14
N VAL A 144 -10.41 5.48 -15.33
CA VAL A 144 -9.30 6.17 -15.99
C VAL A 144 -9.20 7.60 -15.50
N ILE A 145 -8.02 7.99 -15.03
CA ILE A 145 -7.67 9.38 -14.74
C ILE A 145 -6.60 9.80 -15.77
N PRO A 146 -6.94 10.63 -16.77
CA PRO A 146 -5.96 11.10 -17.72
C PRO A 146 -4.97 12.03 -17.02
N GLY A 147 -3.67 11.77 -17.16
CA GLY A 147 -2.66 12.57 -16.47
C GLY A 147 -1.23 12.11 -16.74
N ASN A 148 -0.29 13.01 -16.44
CA ASN A 148 1.15 12.76 -16.58
C ASN A 148 1.64 11.83 -15.45
N ASP A 149 2.25 10.71 -15.80
CA ASP A 149 2.82 9.72 -14.87
C ASP A 149 4.36 9.74 -14.78
N ASP A 150 5.04 10.65 -15.49
CA ASP A 150 6.50 10.83 -15.45
C ASP A 150 6.94 11.84 -14.39
N ALA A 151 6.12 12.86 -14.14
CA ALA A 151 6.46 13.95 -13.24
C ALA A 151 6.21 13.57 -11.79
N ALA A 152 7.27 13.53 -10.97
CA ALA A 152 7.18 13.23 -9.54
C ALA A 152 6.17 14.14 -8.79
N ARG A 153 6.07 15.42 -9.16
CA ARG A 153 5.08 16.36 -8.61
C ARG A 153 3.64 15.96 -8.94
N ALA A 154 3.36 15.52 -10.16
CA ALA A 154 2.04 15.07 -10.58
C ALA A 154 1.66 13.77 -9.86
N ILE A 155 2.57 12.80 -9.82
CA ILE A 155 2.41 11.55 -9.07
C ILE A 155 2.11 11.85 -7.59
N SER A 156 2.89 12.72 -6.96
CA SER A 156 2.68 13.12 -5.56
C SER A 156 1.30 13.73 -5.35
N MET A 157 0.85 14.61 -6.27
CA MET A 157 -0.50 15.17 -6.22
C MET A 157 -1.59 14.09 -6.32
N TYR A 158 -1.46 13.12 -7.23
CA TYR A 158 -2.45 12.03 -7.34
C TYR A 158 -2.48 11.18 -6.07
N CYS A 159 -1.31 10.79 -5.55
CA CYS A 159 -1.22 10.04 -4.30
C CYS A 159 -1.88 10.82 -3.14
N ASP A 160 -1.62 12.12 -3.01
CA ASP A 160 -2.20 12.96 -1.95
C ASP A 160 -3.73 13.03 -2.05
N LEU A 161 -4.27 13.21 -3.26
CA LEU A 161 -5.72 13.25 -3.50
C LEU A 161 -6.40 11.91 -3.16
N ILE A 162 -5.80 10.79 -3.56
CA ILE A 162 -6.33 9.45 -3.23
C ILE A 162 -6.23 9.20 -1.72
N SER A 163 -5.12 9.60 -1.08
CA SER A 163 -4.91 9.43 0.36
C SER A 163 -5.94 10.22 1.18
N ARG A 164 -6.21 11.47 0.79
CA ARG A 164 -7.27 12.28 1.41
C ARG A 164 -8.64 11.62 1.27
N ALA A 165 -8.98 11.13 0.08
CA ALA A 165 -10.24 10.44 -0.14
C ALA A 165 -10.36 9.15 0.68
N ALA A 166 -9.25 8.43 0.91
CA ALA A 166 -9.21 7.26 1.79
C ALA A 166 -9.40 7.65 3.27
N LEU A 167 -8.74 8.70 3.74
CA LEU A 167 -8.90 9.24 5.10
C LEU A 167 -10.33 9.71 5.38
N ASP A 168 -10.96 10.38 4.41
CA ASP A 168 -12.38 10.76 4.50
C ASP A 168 -13.29 9.53 4.62
N GLY A 169 -12.93 8.43 3.94
CA GLY A 169 -13.63 7.15 4.02
C GLY A 169 -13.47 6.50 5.39
N MET A 170 -12.26 6.50 5.93
CA MET A 170 -11.95 5.97 7.26
C MET A 170 -12.67 6.76 8.36
N THR A 171 -12.71 8.08 8.26
CA THR A 171 -13.47 8.94 9.19
C THR A 171 -14.96 8.61 9.14
N ALA A 172 -15.53 8.41 7.95
CA ALA A 172 -16.92 7.99 7.79
C ALA A 172 -17.19 6.59 8.37
N GLN A 173 -16.25 5.65 8.22
CA GLN A 173 -16.33 4.32 8.81
C GLN A 173 -16.38 4.41 10.35
N MET A 174 -15.50 5.21 10.95
CA MET A 174 -15.45 5.39 12.41
C MET A 174 -16.71 6.06 12.96
N GLY A 175 -17.22 7.08 12.26
CA GLY A 175 -18.50 7.70 12.60
C GLY A 175 -19.68 6.73 12.52
N ALA A 176 -19.72 5.86 11.50
CA ALA A 176 -20.72 4.81 11.39
C ALA A 176 -20.59 3.71 12.47
N ALA A 177 -19.37 3.47 12.96
CA ALA A 177 -19.08 2.57 14.07
C ALA A 177 -19.36 3.20 15.46
N GLY A 178 -19.85 4.44 15.51
CA GLY A 178 -20.21 5.13 16.76
C GLY A 178 -19.03 5.74 17.51
N ILE A 179 -17.86 5.85 16.88
CA ILE A 179 -16.69 6.52 17.44
C ILE A 179 -16.74 7.99 17.02
N ASP A 180 -17.21 8.86 17.90
CA ASP A 180 -17.21 10.32 17.69
C ASP A 180 -15.82 10.90 18.01
N LEU A 181 -15.01 11.04 16.96
CA LEU A 181 -13.70 11.70 17.02
C LEU A 181 -13.79 13.16 17.52
N GLY A 182 -14.95 13.82 17.42
CA GLY A 182 -15.15 15.19 17.91
C GLY A 182 -15.19 15.32 19.43
N SER A 183 -15.22 14.20 20.17
CA SER A 183 -15.20 14.20 21.64
C SER A 183 -13.78 14.19 22.24
N LEU A 184 -12.74 14.08 21.41
CA LEU A 184 -11.33 14.02 21.85
C LEU A 184 -10.62 15.39 21.91
N ASP A 185 -11.28 16.48 21.51
CA ASP A 185 -10.72 17.84 21.56
C ASP A 185 -10.74 18.47 22.96
N VAL A 186 -11.17 17.75 23.99
CA VAL A 186 -10.92 18.16 25.38
C VAL A 186 -9.55 17.61 25.77
N ALA A 187 -8.50 18.40 25.53
CA ALA A 187 -7.21 18.17 26.16
C ALA A 187 -7.44 17.90 27.66
N PRO A 188 -6.84 16.85 28.26
CA PRO A 188 -6.88 16.69 29.70
C PRO A 188 -6.28 17.97 30.27
N VAL A 189 -7.09 18.74 31.00
CA VAL A 189 -6.58 19.83 31.80
C VAL A 189 -5.64 19.17 32.80
N GLU A 190 -4.34 19.36 32.64
CA GLU A 190 -3.36 18.98 33.66
C GLU A 190 -3.83 19.62 34.97
N GLU A 191 -4.28 18.79 35.92
CA GLU A 191 -4.44 19.23 37.30
C GLU A 191 -3.04 19.59 37.79
N ALA A 192 -2.78 20.89 37.85
CA ALA A 192 -1.64 21.44 38.53
C ALA A 192 -1.69 20.95 39.99
N ILE A 193 -0.72 20.11 40.34
CA ILE A 193 -0.47 19.73 41.74
C ILE A 193 0.01 21.01 42.44
N GLU A 194 -0.87 21.65 43.20
CA GLU A 194 -0.47 22.68 44.15
C GLU A 194 0.40 22.06 45.25
N ALA A 195 1.39 22.87 45.66
CA ALA A 195 2.58 22.56 46.45
C ALA A 195 2.37 21.80 47.76
#